data_AF-A0A9Q4PUY4-F1
#
_entry.id   AF-A0A9Q4PUY4-F1
#
_cell.length_a   1.000
_cell.length_b   1.000
_cell.length_c   1.000
_cell.angle_alpha   90.00
_cell.angle_beta   90.00
_cell.angle_gamma   90.00
#
_symmetry.space_group_name_H-M   'P 1'
#
loop_
_entity.id
_entity.type
_entity.pdbx_description
1 polymer ?
#
loop_
_entity_poly.entity_id
_entity_poly.type
_entity_poly.pdbx_seq_one_letter_code
_entity_poly.pdbx_strand_id
1 'polypeptide(L)' 'MNNYEEIQQEMLKKVQTCQKDHGLKTCFDCDKLLDCELRDEYVKATYEYLSEGKQGDFDF' A
#
# COMPACT_ATOMS: atom_id res chain seq x y z
N MET A 1 -9.71 13.98 -11.72
CA MET A 1 -10.55 12.81 -11.40
C MET A 1 -9.62 11.86 -10.66
N ASN A 2 -9.76 11.71 -9.35
CA ASN A 2 -8.91 10.80 -8.59
C ASN A 2 -9.49 9.40 -8.76
N ASN A 3 -8.84 8.55 -9.55
CA ASN A 3 -9.24 7.15 -9.66
C ASN A 3 -8.51 6.34 -8.59
N TYR A 4 -9.05 6.37 -7.37
CA TYR A 4 -8.48 5.65 -6.22
C TYR A 4 -8.39 4.14 -6.47
N GLU A 5 -9.28 3.58 -7.28
CA GLU A 5 -9.25 2.17 -7.65
C GLU A 5 -8.03 1.84 -8.54
N GLU A 6 -7.76 2.64 -9.57
CA GLU A 6 -6.57 2.46 -10.41
C GLU A 6 -5.28 2.57 -9.59
N ILE A 7 -5.19 3.58 -8.71
CA ILE A 7 -4.02 3.78 -7.83
C ILE A 7 -3.82 2.59 -6.89
N GLN A 8 -4.89 2.11 -6.24
CA GLN A 8 -4.83 0.97 -5.34
C GLN A 8 -4.37 -0.30 -6.08
N GLN A 9 -4.88 -0.54 -7.29
CA GLN A 9 -4.51 -1.70 -8.10
C GLN A 9 -3.04 -1.66 -8.53
N GLU A 10 -2.52 -0.49 -8.89
CA GLU A 10 -1.10 -0.32 -9.20
C GLU A 10 -0.22 -0.59 -7.99
N MET A 11 -0.56 -0.03 -6.83
CA MET A 11 0.19 -0.23 -5.60
C MET A 11 0.15 -1.69 -5.13
N LEU A 12 -0.99 -2.35 -5.25
CA LEU A 12 -1.13 -3.78 -4.96
C LEU A 12 -0.18 -4.61 -5.83
N LYS A 13 -0.10 -4.33 -7.13
CA LYS A 13 0.83 -5.02 -8.03
C LYS A 13 2.29 -4.80 -7.62
N LYS A 14 2.68 -3.57 -7.27
CA LYS A 14 4.05 -3.26 -6.83
C LYS A 14 4.42 -4.01 -5.55
N VAL A 15 3.55 -4.00 -4.54
CA VAL A 15 3.79 -4.71 -3.28
C VAL A 15 3.87 -6.22 -3.49
N GLN A 16 2.97 -6.79 -4.30
CA GLN A 16 3.02 -8.23 -4.61
C GLN A 16 4.28 -8.63 -5.38
N THR A 17 4.77 -7.80 -6.29
CA THR A 17 6.05 -8.03 -6.98
C THR A 17 7.20 -7.97 -5.99
N CYS A 18 7.26 -6.92 -5.16
CA CYS A 18 8.27 -6.80 -4.10
C CYS A 18 8.27 -8.02 -3.16
N GLN A 19 7.10 -8.47 -2.70
CA GLN A 19 6.98 -9.67 -1.88
C GLN A 19 7.56 -10.90 -2.59
N LYS A 20 7.24 -11.11 -3.87
CA LYS A 20 7.78 -12.24 -4.66
C LYS A 20 9.30 -12.16 -4.82
N ASP A 21 9.82 -10.99 -5.17
CA ASP A 21 11.26 -10.77 -5.41
C ASP A 21 12.09 -11.00 -4.14
N HIS A 22 11.51 -10.70 -2.97
CA HIS A 22 12.12 -10.93 -1.66
C HIS A 22 11.75 -12.28 -1.03
N GLY A 23 10.96 -13.11 -1.70
CA GLY A 23 10.51 -14.42 -1.17
C GLY A 23 9.59 -14.34 0.05
N LEU A 24 8.90 -13.21 0.24
CA LEU A 24 7.98 -12.95 1.35
C LEU A 24 6.53 -13.29 0.95
N LYS A 25 5.72 -13.73 1.92
CA LYS A 25 4.28 -13.96 1.70
C LYS A 25 3.44 -12.73 2.00
N THR A 26 3.92 -11.88 2.90
CA THR A 26 3.30 -10.63 3.30
C THR A 26 4.36 -9.62 3.70
N CYS A 27 4.02 -8.32 3.69
CA CYS A 27 4.91 -7.28 4.20
C CYS A 27 5.24 -7.46 5.70
N PHE A 28 4.40 -8.18 6.46
CA PHE A 28 4.71 -8.49 7.88
C PHE A 28 5.91 -9.40 8.06
N ASP A 29 6.30 -10.15 7.03
CA ASP A 29 7.51 -10.97 7.04
C ASP A 29 8.76 -10.15 6.68
N CYS A 30 8.61 -8.88 6.30
CA CYS A 30 9.70 -7.99 5.89
C CYS A 30 10.40 -7.38 7.12
N ASP A 31 11.73 -7.42 7.13
CA ASP A 31 12.59 -6.76 8.12
C ASP A 31 12.43 -5.23 8.11
N LYS A 32 12.07 -4.66 6.96
CA LYS A 32 11.80 -3.22 6.79
C LYS A 32 10.34 -2.84 7.04
N LEU A 33 9.54 -3.67 7.69
CA LEU A 33 8.09 -3.45 7.86
C LEU A 33 7.70 -2.02 8.29
N LEU A 34 8.47 -1.42 9.22
CA LEU A 34 8.23 -0.07 9.74
C LEU A 34 8.96 1.04 8.97
N ASP A 35 9.89 0.68 8.08
CA ASP A 35 10.76 1.60 7.32
C ASP A 35 10.65 1.33 5.80
N CYS A 36 9.46 0.94 5.32
CA CYS A 36 9.23 0.57 3.93
C CYS A 36 8.28 1.56 3.25
N GLU A 37 8.86 2.52 2.52
CA GLU A 37 8.11 3.54 1.77
C GLU A 37 7.06 2.93 0.82
N LEU A 38 7.41 1.85 0.09
CA LEU A 38 6.48 1.17 -0.80
C LEU A 38 5.25 0.60 -0.05
N ARG A 39 5.46 0.08 1.16
CA ARG A 39 4.36 -0.41 2.00
C ARG A 39 3.50 0.74 2.45
N ASP A 40 4.09 1.84 2.89
CA ASP A 40 3.36 3.00 3.41
C ASP A 40 2.51 3.67 2.31
N GLU A 41 3.06 3.79 1.10
CA GLU A 41 2.31 4.21 -0.09
C GLU A 41 1.13 3.27 -0.38
N TYR A 42 1.32 1.96 -0.29
CA TYR A 42 0.24 0.98 -0.51
C TYR A 42 -0.84 1.06 0.56
N VAL A 43 -0.46 1.23 1.84
CA VAL A 43 -1.39 1.42 2.95
C VAL A 43 -2.21 2.68 2.71
N LYS A 44 -1.56 3.81 2.40
CA LYS A 44 -2.23 5.07 2.08
C LYS A 44 -3.21 4.93 0.91
N ALA A 45 -2.78 4.36 -0.21
CA ALA A 45 -3.64 4.13 -1.37
C ALA A 45 -4.84 3.24 -1.05
N THR A 46 -4.65 2.22 -0.20
CA THR A 46 -5.73 1.35 0.27
C THR A 46 -6.73 2.11 1.13
N TYR A 47 -6.26 2.97 2.04
CA TYR A 47 -7.13 3.83 2.84
C TYR A 47 -7.93 4.82 1.98
N GLU A 48 -7.28 5.51 1.05
CA GLU A 48 -7.93 6.45 0.14
C GLU A 48 -8.98 5.76 -0.75
N TYR A 49 -8.70 4.55 -1.22
CA TYR A 49 -9.66 3.73 -1.96
C TYR A 49 -10.85 3.32 -1.09
N LEU A 50 -10.62 2.78 0.10
CA LEU A 50 -11.68 2.32 1.00
C LEU A 50 -12.52 3.48 1.55
N SER A 51 -11.93 4.66 1.67
CA SER A 51 -12.65 5.86 2.12
C SER A 51 -13.29 6.65 0.99
N GLU A 52 -13.09 6.25 -0.28
CA GLU A 52 -13.46 7.02 -1.47
C GLU A 52 -12.89 8.46 -1.43
N GLY A 53 -11.72 8.62 -0.81
CA GLY A 53 -11.09 9.93 -0.58
C GLY A 53 -11.68 10.72 0.58
N LYS A 54 -12.58 10.16 1.39
CA LYS A 54 -13.01 10.77 2.66
C LYS A 54 -11.88 10.61 3.66
N GLN A 55 -11.07 11.65 3.79
CA GLN A 55 -9.97 11.66 4.73
C GLN A 55 -10.52 11.74 6.17
N GLY A 56 -10.42 10.63 6.89
CA GLY A 56 -10.48 10.65 8.35
C GLY A 56 -9.16 11.18 8.90
N ASP A 57 -9.19 11.78 10.08
CA ASP A 57 -8.05 12.45 10.72
C ASP A 57 -7.02 11.43 11.24
N PHE A 58 -6.28 10.81 10.33
CA PHE A 58 -5.20 9.88 10.64
C PHE A 58 -3.89 10.39 10.00
N ASP A 59 -2.92 10.71 10.85
CA ASP A 59 -1.52 10.91 10.48
C ASP A 59 -0.83 9.53 10.42
N PHE A 60 -0.20 9.22 9.28
CA PHE A 60 0.64 8.03 9.08
C PHE A 60 2.12 8.41 9.21
#